data_AF-A0A090VYS8-F1
#
_entry.id   AF-A0A090VYS8-F1
#
_cell.length_a   1.000
_cell.length_b   1.000
_cell.length_c   1.000
_cell.angle_alpha   90.00
_cell.angle_beta   90.00
_cell.angle_gamma   90.00
#
_symmetry.space_group_name_H-M   'P 1'
#
loop_
_entity.id
_entity.type
_entity.pdbx_description
1 polymer ?
#
loop_
_entity_poly.entity_id
_entity_poly.type
_entity_poly.pdbx_seq_one_letter_code
_entity_poly.pdbx_strand_id
1 'polypeptide(L)'
;MLQNTVILLDPAFNPDGLQRFAYWANTNKNINLNPDPNDREYSEVWPGGRTNHYWFDMNRDWLPVQLPESRARIKTFHKWLPNILTDHHEMGTNSTFFFQPGIPSRTHPLTPKLNQELTAKIGNYHAKALDKIGSLYFTEESYDDFYYGKGSTFPDINGSIGILFEQASSRGHIQESDNGILTFPFTIRNQFTTSLSTLKAANNLREEILKYQHNFYKNARKESAKQHTKAIVFGDEKDAAKTFHLAEILNRHKIIIHDIKDDFSIDGKNFKKGYSYIVPKHQKNSRLINAMFEKRTTFQDSLFYDISAWSFPLAFNLDYAENVATSNLGEQVNDLKLREGGVSAKSDYAYLVEWHEYYSPKLLNTILSKDLRAKVALKQFSLNGVNYDYGTIMVPVQNQKLNAEDLYTFLHKAAKASHVTINGVNTGLTQGIDLGSRNFSRLEKPNIALLVGDGISSYDAGEIWHLLDTRYNITATKLDTKNISSRFKQI
;
A
#
# COMPACT_ATOMS: atom_id res chain seq x y z
N MET A 1 31.92 0.56 20.28
CA MET A 1 30.81 0.18 19.38
C MET A 1 30.29 1.40 18.61
N LEU A 2 29.73 2.42 19.28
CA LEU A 2 29.10 3.56 18.60
C LEU A 2 30.05 4.48 17.79
N GLN A 3 31.37 4.43 18.02
CA GLN A 3 32.34 5.20 17.22
C GLN A 3 32.30 4.87 15.71
N ASN A 4 31.89 3.65 15.35
CA ASN A 4 31.89 3.15 13.97
C ASN A 4 30.50 2.70 13.49
N THR A 5 29.43 3.08 14.20
CA THR A 5 28.07 2.60 13.91
C THR A 5 27.07 3.73 14.04
N VAL A 6 26.30 3.95 12.99
CA VAL A 6 25.15 4.84 13.00
C VAL A 6 23.90 4.03 13.28
N ILE A 7 23.11 4.44 14.27
CA ILE A 7 21.84 3.81 14.62
C ILE A 7 20.71 4.73 14.16
N LEU A 8 19.80 4.17 13.36
CA LEU A 8 18.54 4.80 13.00
C LEU A 8 17.45 4.14 13.84
N LEU A 9 16.85 4.90 14.75
CA LEU A 9 15.80 4.40 15.62
C LEU A 9 14.48 5.03 15.22
N ASP A 10 13.51 4.19 14.87
CA ASP A 10 12.11 4.56 14.76
C ASP A 10 11.38 3.93 15.96
N PRO A 11 11.03 4.74 16.99
CA PRO A 11 10.49 4.23 18.24
C PRO A 11 9.00 3.87 18.16
N ALA A 12 8.30 4.24 17.08
CA ALA A 12 6.86 4.07 16.98
C ALA A 12 6.40 3.98 15.52
N PHE A 13 6.58 2.81 14.91
CA PHE A 13 6.06 2.52 13.56
C PHE A 13 4.55 2.72 13.47
N ASN A 14 3.82 2.37 14.55
CA ASN A 14 2.37 2.48 14.67
C ASN A 14 1.97 3.33 15.88
N PRO A 15 1.99 4.67 15.80
CA PRO A 15 1.63 5.49 16.95
C PRO A 15 0.17 5.29 17.39
N ASP A 16 -0.77 5.15 16.44
CA ASP A 16 -2.20 4.96 16.76
C ASP A 16 -2.45 3.62 17.48
N GLY A 17 -1.89 2.55 16.93
CA GLY A 17 -2.04 1.21 17.48
C GLY A 17 -1.34 1.04 18.82
N LEU A 18 -0.12 1.59 18.94
CA LEU A 18 0.62 1.62 20.20
C LEU A 18 -0.16 2.35 21.29
N GLN A 19 -0.77 3.48 20.97
CA GLN A 19 -1.59 4.23 21.93
C GLN A 19 -2.85 3.46 22.34
N ARG A 20 -3.55 2.80 21.39
CA ARG A 20 -4.71 1.96 21.72
C ARG A 20 -4.34 0.81 22.64
N PHE A 21 -3.25 0.10 22.34
CA PHE A 21 -2.75 -1.00 23.16
C PHE A 21 -2.33 -0.51 24.56
N ALA A 22 -1.51 0.54 24.63
CA ALA A 22 -1.01 1.07 25.89
C ALA A 22 -2.14 1.61 26.77
N TYR A 23 -3.13 2.30 26.19
CA TYR A 23 -4.32 2.71 26.91
C TYR A 23 -5.06 1.51 27.48
N TRP A 24 -5.33 0.51 26.63
CA TRP A 24 -6.03 -0.71 27.02
C TRP A 24 -5.37 -1.43 28.20
N ALA A 25 -4.07 -1.74 28.06
CA ALA A 25 -3.33 -2.43 29.11
C ALA A 25 -3.28 -1.62 30.41
N ASN A 26 -3.09 -0.30 30.34
CA ASN A 26 -3.00 0.53 31.53
C ASN A 26 -4.33 0.75 32.26
N THR A 27 -5.46 0.76 31.55
CA THR A 27 -6.78 0.93 32.20
C THR A 27 -7.35 -0.35 32.76
N ASN A 28 -6.89 -1.51 32.28
CA ASN A 28 -7.36 -2.82 32.73
C ASN A 28 -6.42 -3.48 33.74
N LYS A 29 -5.22 -2.93 33.98
CA LYS A 29 -4.28 -3.49 34.95
C LYS A 29 -4.82 -3.42 36.39
N ASN A 30 -4.52 -4.46 37.15
CA ASN A 30 -4.74 -4.51 38.59
C ASN A 30 -3.55 -3.91 39.37
N ILE A 31 -3.79 -3.46 40.61
CA ILE A 31 -2.68 -3.11 41.54
C ILE A 31 -1.91 -4.38 41.92
N ASN A 32 -2.63 -5.46 42.20
CA ASN A 32 -2.08 -6.80 42.34
C ASN A 32 -2.15 -7.47 40.97
N LEU A 33 -1.04 -7.49 40.24
CA LEU A 33 -1.03 -7.98 38.86
C LEU A 33 -1.54 -9.43 38.79
N ASN A 34 -2.48 -9.69 37.88
CA ASN A 34 -3.13 -10.98 37.70
C ASN A 34 -2.56 -11.69 36.47
N PRO A 35 -1.83 -12.80 36.62
CA PRO A 35 -1.23 -13.48 35.49
C PRO A 35 -2.22 -14.40 34.74
N ASP A 36 -3.43 -14.64 35.25
CA ASP A 36 -4.42 -15.51 34.60
C ASP A 36 -4.75 -14.98 33.19
N PRO A 37 -4.53 -15.77 32.11
CA PRO A 37 -4.74 -15.33 30.73
C PRO A 37 -6.21 -14.98 30.42
N ASN A 38 -7.15 -15.32 31.29
CA ASN A 38 -8.56 -14.92 31.17
C ASN A 38 -8.85 -13.50 31.68
N ASP A 39 -7.88 -12.80 32.26
CA ASP A 39 -8.06 -11.43 32.73
C ASP A 39 -8.43 -10.47 31.56
N ARG A 40 -9.18 -9.41 31.88
CA ARG A 40 -9.65 -8.42 30.90
C ARG A 40 -8.50 -7.73 30.17
N GLU A 41 -7.35 -7.57 30.82
CA GLU A 41 -6.16 -6.92 30.27
C GLU A 41 -5.75 -7.50 28.91
N TYR A 42 -5.81 -8.83 28.73
CA TYR A 42 -5.22 -9.52 27.57
C TYR A 42 -6.15 -9.62 26.35
N SER A 43 -7.38 -9.10 26.45
CA SER A 43 -8.41 -9.19 25.40
C SER A 43 -8.82 -7.79 24.91
N GLU A 44 -8.04 -7.18 24.02
CA GLU A 44 -8.34 -5.84 23.50
C GLU A 44 -9.73 -5.76 22.84
N VAL A 45 -10.40 -4.62 22.98
CA VAL A 45 -11.60 -4.33 22.18
C VAL A 45 -11.23 -4.14 20.71
N TRP A 46 -12.15 -4.52 19.82
CA TRP A 46 -12.05 -4.18 18.40
C TRP A 46 -11.81 -2.67 18.20
N PRO A 47 -10.90 -2.25 17.31
CA PRO A 47 -10.11 -3.01 16.34
C PRO A 47 -8.73 -3.48 16.84
N GLY A 48 -8.43 -3.33 18.14
CA GLY A 48 -7.14 -3.63 18.75
C GLY A 48 -6.00 -2.67 18.35
N GLY A 49 -4.81 -2.92 18.89
CA GLY A 49 -3.60 -2.12 18.66
C GLY A 49 -2.77 -2.50 17.43
N ARG A 50 -3.11 -3.56 16.70
CA ARG A 50 -2.28 -4.06 15.58
C ARG A 50 -2.14 -3.08 14.43
N THR A 51 -3.22 -2.39 14.07
CA THR A 51 -3.33 -1.63 12.82
C THR A 51 -3.22 -0.11 13.03
N ASN A 52 -3.08 0.70 11.98
CA ASN A 52 -3.01 2.17 12.11
C ASN A 52 -4.39 2.84 12.29
N HIS A 53 -4.50 4.17 12.11
CA HIS A 53 -5.77 4.91 12.16
C HIS A 53 -6.88 4.31 11.28
N TYR A 54 -6.58 4.04 10.01
CA TYR A 54 -7.50 3.46 9.03
C TYR A 54 -7.48 1.93 9.02
N TRP A 55 -6.94 1.32 10.07
CA TRP A 55 -6.90 -0.12 10.31
C TRP A 55 -6.13 -0.95 9.28
N PHE A 56 -5.13 -0.36 8.63
CA PHE A 56 -4.18 -1.10 7.80
C PHE A 56 -3.05 -1.71 8.62
N ASP A 57 -2.53 -2.86 8.16
CA ASP A 57 -1.28 -3.45 8.66
C ASP A 57 -0.08 -2.84 7.94
N MET A 58 0.72 -2.12 8.71
CA MET A 58 1.88 -1.40 8.20
C MET A 58 3.07 -2.29 7.89
N ASN A 59 3.07 -3.56 8.34
CA ASN A 59 4.04 -4.56 7.93
C ASN A 59 3.62 -5.33 6.67
N ARG A 60 2.69 -4.78 5.88
CA ARG A 60 2.47 -5.14 4.47
C ARG A 60 2.70 -3.96 3.51
N ASP A 61 2.94 -2.77 4.06
CA ASP A 61 2.99 -1.50 3.33
C ASP A 61 4.43 -1.01 3.03
N TRP A 62 5.46 -1.86 3.15
CA TRP A 62 6.84 -1.47 2.80
C TRP A 62 7.08 -1.35 1.30
N LEU A 63 6.36 -2.13 0.49
CA LEU A 63 6.45 -2.12 -0.97
C LEU A 63 5.35 -1.26 -1.63
N PRO A 64 4.09 -1.27 -1.15
CA PRO A 64 3.07 -0.34 -1.67
C PRO A 64 3.22 1.11 -1.17
N VAL A 65 3.72 1.32 0.06
CA VAL A 65 4.03 2.64 0.64
C VAL A 65 2.87 3.62 0.56
N GLN A 66 1.65 3.16 0.82
CA GLN A 66 0.44 3.97 0.70
C GLN A 66 0.24 4.90 1.89
N LEU A 67 0.61 4.45 3.08
CA LEU A 67 0.30 5.11 4.35
C LEU A 67 1.31 6.22 4.70
N PRO A 68 0.90 7.28 5.42
CA PRO A 68 1.79 8.38 5.76
C PRO A 68 3.03 7.94 6.56
N GLU A 69 2.87 6.99 7.49
CA GLU A 69 3.94 6.40 8.29
C GLU A 69 4.95 5.68 7.39
N SER A 70 4.46 4.82 6.49
CA SER A 70 5.30 4.12 5.51
C SER A 70 6.05 5.07 4.58
N ARG A 71 5.41 6.15 4.11
CA ARG A 71 6.06 7.17 3.27
C ARG A 71 7.23 7.84 4.00
N ALA A 72 7.06 8.15 5.28
CA ALA A 72 8.14 8.71 6.11
C ALA A 72 9.29 7.70 6.30
N ARG A 73 8.94 6.45 6.63
CA ARG A 73 9.89 5.34 6.80
C ARG A 73 10.72 5.09 5.54
N ILE A 74 10.07 4.93 4.38
CA ILE A 74 10.75 4.62 3.11
C ILE A 74 11.61 5.78 2.60
N LYS A 75 11.21 7.04 2.86
CA LYS A 75 12.06 8.20 2.59
C LYS A 75 13.38 8.11 3.37
N THR A 76 13.32 7.73 4.64
CA THR A 76 14.50 7.57 5.50
C THR A 76 15.34 6.35 5.08
N PHE A 77 14.69 5.23 4.77
CA PHE A 77 15.34 4.02 4.27
C PHE A 77 16.17 4.32 3.01
N HIS A 78 15.59 4.97 1.99
CA HIS A 78 16.32 5.30 0.76
C HIS A 78 17.39 6.37 0.93
N LYS A 79 17.27 7.23 1.95
CA LYS A 79 18.29 8.23 2.27
C LYS A 79 19.55 7.58 2.86
N TRP A 80 19.37 6.58 3.72
CA TRP A 80 20.47 5.97 4.47
C TRP A 80 20.98 4.66 3.90
N LEU A 81 20.09 3.86 3.29
CA LEU A 81 20.35 2.50 2.80
C LEU A 81 21.06 1.66 3.88
N PRO A 82 20.40 1.42 5.02
CA PRO A 82 21.03 0.80 6.19
C PRO A 82 21.60 -0.56 5.84
N ASN A 83 22.74 -0.94 6.43
CA ASN A 83 23.34 -2.24 6.16
C ASN A 83 22.53 -3.42 6.75
N ILE A 84 21.97 -3.20 7.94
CA ILE A 84 21.08 -4.13 8.64
C ILE A 84 19.85 -3.34 9.07
N LEU A 85 18.67 -3.94 8.92
CA LEU A 85 17.41 -3.43 9.43
C LEU A 85 16.78 -4.51 10.32
N THR A 86 16.45 -4.14 11.55
CA THR A 86 15.77 -5.02 12.50
C THR A 86 14.29 -4.67 12.59
N ASP A 87 13.44 -5.67 12.39
CA ASP A 87 11.98 -5.59 12.41
C ASP A 87 11.48 -6.27 13.69
N HIS A 88 11.17 -5.48 14.71
CA HIS A 88 10.86 -5.99 16.05
C HIS A 88 9.35 -6.19 16.21
N HIS A 89 8.96 -7.45 16.38
CA HIS A 89 7.58 -7.90 16.52
C HIS A 89 7.37 -8.74 17.79
N GLU A 90 6.11 -9.03 18.06
CA GLU A 90 5.69 -9.99 19.08
C GLU A 90 4.70 -11.00 18.50
N MET A 91 4.72 -12.20 19.08
CA MET A 91 3.87 -13.34 18.75
C MET A 91 3.06 -13.80 19.98
N GLY A 92 2.34 -14.92 19.86
CA GLY A 92 1.48 -15.42 20.93
C GLY A 92 2.23 -15.67 22.25
N THR A 93 1.50 -15.56 23.38
CA THR A 93 2.04 -15.70 24.75
C THR A 93 2.80 -17.00 24.97
N ASN A 94 2.32 -18.12 24.39
CA ASN A 94 2.88 -19.45 24.60
C ASN A 94 4.10 -19.76 23.71
N SER A 95 4.52 -18.83 22.85
CA SER A 95 5.73 -19.00 22.05
C SER A 95 7.00 -18.70 22.86
N THR A 96 8.17 -18.73 22.22
CA THR A 96 9.46 -18.34 22.83
C THR A 96 10.04 -17.08 22.17
N PHE A 97 11.23 -17.14 21.57
CA PHE A 97 11.83 -16.03 20.81
C PHE A 97 12.26 -16.51 19.44
N PHE A 98 11.89 -15.82 18.38
CA PHE A 98 12.37 -16.11 17.03
C PHE A 98 13.25 -14.99 16.49
N PHE A 99 14.29 -15.37 15.75
CA PHE A 99 15.08 -14.47 14.93
C PHE A 99 15.37 -15.07 13.56
N GLN A 100 15.45 -14.22 12.55
CA GLN A 100 15.83 -14.58 11.18
C GLN A 100 17.24 -15.23 11.16
N PRO A 101 17.53 -16.23 10.29
CA PRO A 101 16.79 -16.66 9.10
C PRO A 101 15.49 -17.42 9.37
N GLY A 102 14.51 -17.23 8.49
CA GLY A 102 13.27 -18.01 8.43
C GLY A 102 13.45 -19.25 7.57
N ILE A 103 12.36 -19.85 7.09
CA ILE A 103 12.42 -21.12 6.34
C ILE A 103 13.20 -20.92 5.03
N PRO A 104 14.35 -21.59 4.84
CA PRO A 104 15.24 -21.32 3.69
C PRO A 104 14.59 -21.56 2.32
N SER A 105 13.73 -22.59 2.20
CA SER A 105 13.00 -22.91 0.96
C SER A 105 11.98 -21.86 0.55
N ARG A 106 11.64 -20.93 1.45
CA ARG A 106 10.64 -19.87 1.26
C ARG A 106 11.26 -18.48 1.13
N THR A 107 12.55 -18.41 0.80
CA THR A 107 13.21 -17.15 0.45
C THR A 107 12.91 -16.77 -1.00
N HIS A 108 12.61 -15.50 -1.26
CA HIS A 108 12.36 -15.04 -2.62
C HIS A 108 13.60 -15.23 -3.51
N PRO A 109 13.48 -15.78 -4.74
CA PRO A 109 14.64 -16.03 -5.61
C PRO A 109 15.43 -14.81 -6.08
N LEU A 110 14.91 -13.61 -5.84
CA LEU A 110 15.62 -12.34 -6.12
C LEU A 110 16.52 -11.89 -4.96
N THR A 111 16.36 -12.48 -3.77
CA THR A 111 17.26 -12.31 -2.64
C THR A 111 18.55 -13.10 -2.88
N PRO A 112 19.72 -12.46 -2.86
CA PRO A 112 20.98 -13.17 -3.04
C PRO A 112 21.22 -14.21 -1.93
N LYS A 113 21.75 -15.39 -2.26
CA LYS A 113 22.10 -16.42 -1.25
C LYS A 113 23.00 -15.89 -0.13
N LEU A 114 23.99 -15.05 -0.48
CA LEU A 114 24.90 -14.43 0.48
C LEU A 114 24.17 -13.54 1.53
N ASN A 115 22.98 -13.01 1.21
CA ASN A 115 22.16 -12.31 2.20
C ASN A 115 21.80 -13.26 3.35
N GLN A 116 21.20 -14.41 3.03
CA GLN A 116 20.78 -15.41 4.02
C GLN A 116 21.97 -16.03 4.77
N GLU A 117 23.12 -16.23 4.09
CA GLU A 117 24.36 -16.65 4.75
C GLU A 117 24.84 -15.62 5.79
N LEU A 118 24.76 -14.32 5.47
CA LEU A 118 25.10 -13.26 6.42
C LEU A 118 24.06 -13.16 7.55
N THR A 119 22.78 -13.33 7.25
CA THR A 119 21.70 -13.40 8.25
C THR A 119 21.97 -14.53 9.24
N ALA A 120 22.32 -15.73 8.79
CA ALA A 120 22.71 -16.84 9.66
C ALA A 120 23.97 -16.54 10.49
N LYS A 121 24.99 -15.89 9.90
CA LYS A 121 26.17 -15.43 10.66
C LYS A 121 25.81 -14.44 11.75
N ILE A 122 24.87 -13.53 11.50
CA ILE A 122 24.35 -12.58 12.49
C ILE A 122 23.53 -13.33 13.55
N GLY A 123 22.70 -14.29 13.15
CA GLY A 123 21.93 -15.17 14.04
C GLY A 123 22.78 -15.86 15.11
N ASN A 124 24.00 -16.28 14.77
CA ASN A 124 24.96 -16.83 15.76
C ASN A 124 25.33 -15.85 16.90
N TYR A 125 25.23 -14.54 16.68
CA TYR A 125 25.39 -13.54 17.73
C TYR A 125 24.14 -13.43 18.61
N HIS A 126 22.95 -13.56 18.02
CA HIS A 126 21.68 -13.58 18.76
C HIS A 126 21.59 -14.82 19.65
N ALA A 127 21.88 -16.00 19.11
CA ALA A 127 21.97 -17.27 19.84
C ALA A 127 22.85 -17.12 21.09
N LYS A 128 24.13 -16.73 20.91
CA LYS A 128 25.06 -16.51 22.03
C LYS A 128 24.57 -15.50 23.07
N ALA A 129 23.84 -14.47 22.65
CA ALA A 129 23.33 -13.45 23.54
C ALA A 129 22.11 -13.96 24.34
N LEU A 130 21.22 -14.73 23.71
CA LEU A 130 20.05 -15.34 24.34
C LEU A 130 20.44 -16.52 25.24
N ASP A 131 21.40 -17.35 24.83
CA ASP A 131 22.00 -18.42 25.64
C ASP A 131 22.51 -17.86 26.97
N LYS A 132 23.21 -16.73 26.93
CA LYS A 132 23.79 -16.07 28.12
C LYS A 132 22.73 -15.67 29.15
N ILE A 133 21.51 -15.36 28.71
CA ILE A 133 20.40 -14.95 29.58
C ILE A 133 19.36 -16.05 29.77
N GLY A 134 19.62 -17.27 29.25
CA GLY A 134 18.75 -18.43 29.37
C GLY A 134 17.40 -18.28 28.68
N SER A 135 17.29 -17.47 27.63
CA SER A 135 16.03 -17.33 26.88
C SER A 135 15.95 -18.39 25.81
N LEU A 136 14.84 -19.14 25.77
CA LEU A 136 14.58 -20.11 24.71
C LEU A 136 14.33 -19.39 23.38
N TYR A 137 14.82 -19.95 22.29
CA TYR A 137 14.66 -19.40 20.96
C TYR A 137 14.62 -20.48 19.87
N PHE A 138 14.22 -20.07 18.68
CA PHE A 138 14.25 -20.87 17.46
C PHE A 138 14.52 -19.99 16.23
N THR A 139 14.95 -20.62 15.13
CA THR A 139 15.32 -19.97 13.85
C THR A 139 15.16 -21.02 12.75
N GLU A 140 14.99 -20.61 11.48
CA GLU A 140 14.88 -21.47 10.29
C GLU A 140 13.62 -22.36 10.20
N GLU A 141 12.81 -22.39 11.26
CA GLU A 141 11.67 -23.31 11.38
C GLU A 141 10.31 -22.65 11.08
N SER A 142 10.24 -21.31 11.08
CA SER A 142 9.00 -20.55 10.86
C SER A 142 9.26 -19.28 10.04
N TYR A 143 8.17 -18.63 9.63
CA TYR A 143 8.14 -17.43 8.81
C TYR A 143 8.85 -17.59 7.45
N ASP A 144 8.57 -16.69 6.51
CA ASP A 144 9.21 -16.70 5.19
C ASP A 144 9.85 -15.35 4.86
N ASP A 145 10.83 -15.40 3.96
CA ASP A 145 11.42 -14.21 3.33
C ASP A 145 10.96 -14.08 1.86
N PHE A 146 9.66 -14.29 1.63
CA PHE A 146 9.11 -14.33 0.28
C PHE A 146 8.58 -12.97 -0.19
N TYR A 147 7.59 -12.41 0.52
CA TYR A 147 6.98 -11.14 0.13
C TYR A 147 7.84 -9.94 0.58
N TYR A 148 8.19 -9.04 -0.34
CA TYR A 148 8.99 -7.84 -0.08
C TYR A 148 8.24 -6.65 0.55
N GLY A 149 6.98 -6.80 0.96
CA GLY A 149 6.24 -5.74 1.65
C GLY A 149 6.39 -5.73 3.17
N LYS A 150 7.36 -6.48 3.72
CA LYS A 150 7.64 -6.61 5.16
C LYS A 150 8.99 -5.97 5.50
N GLY A 151 9.18 -5.58 6.77
CA GLY A 151 10.43 -4.99 7.25
C GLY A 151 11.59 -5.97 7.24
N SER A 152 11.30 -7.24 7.46
CA SER A 152 12.29 -8.30 7.40
C SER A 152 12.79 -8.65 6.00
N THR A 153 12.08 -8.28 4.93
CA THR A 153 12.38 -8.71 3.55
C THR A 153 12.65 -7.57 2.58
N PHE A 154 11.95 -6.44 2.71
CA PHE A 154 12.19 -5.25 1.89
C PHE A 154 13.66 -4.78 1.85
N PRO A 155 14.44 -4.88 2.95
CA PRO A 155 15.86 -4.54 2.94
C PRO A 155 16.66 -5.42 1.97
N ASP A 156 16.31 -6.70 1.83
CA ASP A 156 17.09 -7.69 1.07
C ASP A 156 17.11 -7.42 -0.42
N ILE A 157 15.97 -6.99 -0.98
CA ILE A 157 15.86 -6.56 -2.39
C ILE A 157 16.54 -5.21 -2.66
N ASN A 158 16.98 -4.52 -1.60
CA ASN A 158 17.73 -3.26 -1.65
C ASN A 158 19.19 -3.41 -1.17
N GLY A 159 19.73 -4.64 -1.15
CA GLY A 159 21.13 -4.90 -0.80
C GLY A 159 21.49 -4.63 0.66
N SER A 160 20.48 -4.67 1.52
CA SER A 160 20.58 -4.61 2.97
C SER A 160 20.25 -5.99 3.54
N ILE A 161 20.34 -6.17 4.85
CA ILE A 161 19.96 -7.41 5.53
C ILE A 161 18.78 -7.12 6.45
N GLY A 162 17.61 -7.69 6.16
CA GLY A 162 16.45 -7.60 7.04
C GLY A 162 16.45 -8.74 8.08
N ILE A 163 16.07 -8.42 9.31
CA ILE A 163 16.00 -9.40 10.40
C ILE A 163 14.68 -9.22 11.12
N LEU A 164 13.81 -10.22 11.02
CA LEU A 164 12.63 -10.33 11.87
C LEU A 164 13.04 -10.80 13.27
N PHE A 165 12.49 -10.16 14.29
CA PHE A 165 12.46 -10.65 15.66
C PHE A 165 11.02 -10.83 16.11
N GLU A 166 10.67 -12.00 16.61
CA GLU A 166 9.34 -12.28 17.17
C GLU A 166 9.50 -12.71 18.62
N GLN A 167 9.04 -11.89 19.55
CA GLN A 167 9.07 -12.16 20.99
C GLN A 167 7.70 -12.66 21.46
N ALA A 168 7.63 -13.71 22.27
CA ALA A 168 6.38 -14.06 22.96
C ALA A 168 5.80 -12.85 23.69
N SER A 169 4.55 -12.49 23.41
CA SER A 169 3.93 -11.31 23.98
C SER A 169 3.40 -11.59 25.39
N SER A 170 3.71 -10.73 26.36
CA SER A 170 2.96 -10.70 27.63
C SER A 170 1.54 -10.16 27.46
N ARG A 171 1.21 -9.58 26.29
CA ARG A 171 -0.03 -8.87 25.95
C ARG A 171 -0.49 -7.83 26.97
N GLY A 172 0.44 -7.33 27.77
CA GLY A 172 0.16 -6.60 29.01
C GLY A 172 1.35 -6.68 29.96
N HIS A 173 1.10 -6.61 31.26
CA HIS A 173 2.15 -6.51 32.28
C HIS A 173 2.74 -7.86 32.68
N ILE A 174 1.92 -8.91 32.82
CA ILE A 174 2.31 -10.26 33.25
C ILE A 174 1.30 -11.29 32.74
N GLN A 175 1.69 -12.49 32.33
CA GLN A 175 0.74 -13.53 31.92
C GLN A 175 1.32 -14.92 32.17
N GLU A 176 0.48 -15.88 32.55
CA GLU A 176 0.84 -17.30 32.52
C GLU A 176 1.03 -17.75 31.07
N SER A 177 2.02 -18.60 30.85
CA SER A 177 2.29 -19.23 29.56
C SER A 177 2.71 -20.67 29.77
N ASP A 178 2.75 -21.45 28.69
CA ASP A 178 3.28 -22.83 28.70
C ASP A 178 4.75 -22.89 29.19
N ASN A 179 5.48 -21.77 29.11
CA ASN A 179 6.88 -21.64 29.53
C ASN A 179 7.03 -20.95 30.91
N GLY A 180 5.94 -20.83 31.68
CA GLY A 180 5.90 -20.13 32.96
C GLY A 180 5.46 -18.68 32.84
N ILE A 181 5.67 -17.90 33.91
CA ILE A 181 5.23 -16.51 33.98
C ILE A 181 6.04 -15.63 33.02
N LEU A 182 5.33 -14.99 32.09
CA LEU A 182 5.87 -14.06 31.11
C LEU A 182 5.57 -12.61 31.53
N THR A 183 6.59 -11.79 31.71
CA THR A 183 6.43 -10.38 32.15
C THR A 183 6.85 -9.40 31.07
N PHE A 184 6.28 -8.19 31.08
CA PHE A 184 6.69 -7.15 30.13
C PHE A 184 8.20 -6.79 30.23
N PRO A 185 8.81 -6.71 31.42
CA PRO A 185 10.27 -6.58 31.52
C PRO A 185 11.05 -7.74 30.88
N PHE A 186 10.54 -8.96 30.90
CA PHE A 186 11.16 -10.10 30.21
C PHE A 186 11.13 -9.90 28.69
N THR A 187 9.99 -9.49 28.12
CA THR A 187 9.87 -9.27 26.67
C THR A 187 10.80 -8.15 26.20
N ILE A 188 10.89 -7.06 26.95
CA ILE A 188 11.84 -5.96 26.71
C ILE A 188 13.28 -6.45 26.78
N ARG A 189 13.64 -7.24 27.81
CA ARG A 189 15.01 -7.75 28.02
C ARG A 189 15.52 -8.48 26.79
N ASN A 190 14.70 -9.34 26.20
CA ASN A 190 15.11 -10.15 25.06
C ASN A 190 15.28 -9.29 23.80
N GLN A 191 14.33 -8.40 23.50
CA GLN A 191 14.43 -7.47 22.36
C GLN A 191 15.64 -6.53 22.49
N PHE A 192 15.93 -6.05 23.70
CA PHE A 192 17.12 -5.25 23.95
C PHE A 192 18.41 -6.06 23.75
N THR A 193 18.43 -7.32 24.22
CA THR A 193 19.58 -8.22 24.08
C THR A 193 19.87 -8.54 22.61
N THR A 194 18.85 -8.79 21.80
CA THR A 194 19.02 -9.02 20.35
C THR A 194 19.41 -7.74 19.61
N SER A 195 18.92 -6.57 20.03
CA SER A 195 19.37 -5.28 19.50
C SER A 195 20.87 -5.07 19.73
N LEU A 196 21.38 -5.31 20.94
CA LEU A 196 22.81 -5.17 21.25
C LEU A 196 23.67 -6.20 20.51
N SER A 197 23.21 -7.44 20.39
CA SER A 197 23.94 -8.46 19.63
C SER A 197 23.95 -8.18 18.13
N THR A 198 22.92 -7.54 17.58
CA THR A 198 22.93 -7.01 16.19
C THR A 198 24.06 -6.00 16.00
N LEU A 199 24.19 -5.03 16.91
CA LEU A 199 25.25 -4.03 16.84
C LEU A 199 26.65 -4.66 16.96
N LYS A 200 26.79 -5.68 17.81
CA LYS A 200 28.02 -6.46 17.93
C LYS A 200 28.35 -7.22 16.64
N ALA A 201 27.36 -7.87 16.03
CA ALA A 201 27.51 -8.57 14.76
C ALA A 201 27.90 -7.59 13.64
N ALA A 202 27.23 -6.44 13.56
CA ALA A 202 27.51 -5.39 12.57
C ALA A 202 28.95 -4.89 12.64
N ASN A 203 29.50 -4.69 13.85
CA ASN A 203 30.89 -4.26 14.04
C ASN A 203 31.89 -5.34 13.64
N ASN A 204 31.64 -6.58 14.03
CA ASN A 204 32.56 -7.70 13.78
C ASN A 204 32.52 -8.20 12.33
N LEU A 205 31.37 -8.11 11.66
CA LEU A 205 31.16 -8.51 10.27
C LEU A 205 31.19 -7.30 9.31
N ARG A 206 31.64 -6.14 9.77
CA ARG A 206 31.58 -4.86 9.03
C ARG A 206 32.08 -4.97 7.60
N GLU A 207 33.25 -5.57 7.40
CA GLU A 207 33.86 -5.67 6.08
C GLU A 207 33.06 -6.58 5.14
N GLU A 208 32.54 -7.70 5.64
CA GLU A 208 31.71 -8.61 4.86
C GLU A 208 30.39 -7.95 4.45
N ILE A 209 29.73 -7.26 5.39
CA ILE A 209 28.44 -6.59 5.17
C ILE A 209 28.59 -5.42 4.18
N LEU A 210 29.61 -4.58 4.33
CA LEU A 210 29.88 -3.48 3.41
C LEU A 210 30.23 -3.99 2.00
N LYS A 211 31.03 -5.07 1.94
CA LYS A 211 31.38 -5.71 0.66
C LYS A 211 30.15 -6.34 -0.01
N TYR A 212 29.25 -6.93 0.77
CA TYR A 212 27.97 -7.45 0.28
C TYR A 212 27.13 -6.34 -0.37
N GLN A 213 26.87 -5.24 0.34
CA GLN A 213 26.06 -4.15 -0.20
C GLN A 213 26.72 -3.49 -1.43
N HIS A 214 28.04 -3.30 -1.42
CA HIS A 214 28.77 -2.80 -2.59
C HIS A 214 28.61 -3.73 -3.80
N ASN A 215 28.81 -5.03 -3.60
CA ASN A 215 28.71 -6.02 -4.67
C ASN A 215 27.28 -6.20 -5.16
N PHE A 216 26.28 -6.05 -4.30
CA PHE A 216 24.86 -6.05 -4.67
C PHE A 216 24.60 -5.02 -5.77
N TYR A 217 24.96 -3.76 -5.54
CA TYR A 217 24.74 -2.68 -6.53
C TYR A 217 25.69 -2.77 -7.73
N LYS A 218 26.90 -3.29 -7.56
CA LYS A 218 27.81 -3.56 -8.69
C LYS A 218 27.22 -4.62 -9.63
N ASN A 219 26.66 -5.70 -9.09
CA ASN A 219 26.07 -6.78 -9.85
C ASN A 219 24.74 -6.35 -10.48
N ALA A 220 23.86 -5.68 -9.72
CA ALA A 220 22.60 -5.14 -10.25
C ALA A 220 22.81 -4.21 -11.46
N ARG A 221 23.85 -3.34 -11.42
CA ARG A 221 24.24 -2.51 -12.56
C ARG A 221 24.66 -3.34 -13.77
N LYS A 222 25.55 -4.33 -13.59
CA LYS A 222 25.99 -5.24 -14.67
C LYS A 222 24.83 -6.04 -15.28
N GLU A 223 23.92 -6.53 -14.44
CA GLU A 223 22.71 -7.25 -14.86
C GLU A 223 21.81 -6.34 -15.71
N SER A 224 21.56 -5.12 -15.22
CA SER A 224 20.68 -4.14 -15.88
C SER A 224 21.25 -3.59 -17.20
N ALA A 225 22.59 -3.50 -17.34
CA ALA A 225 23.25 -3.06 -18.58
C ALA A 225 22.93 -3.97 -19.79
N LYS A 226 22.68 -5.27 -19.54
CA LYS A 226 22.23 -6.21 -20.58
C LYS A 226 20.82 -5.91 -21.09
N GLN A 227 20.09 -5.03 -20.41
CA GLN A 227 18.71 -4.64 -20.71
C GLN A 227 18.61 -3.14 -21.05
N HIS A 228 19.71 -2.50 -21.48
CA HIS A 228 19.77 -1.07 -21.76
C HIS A 228 18.85 -0.57 -22.89
N THR A 229 18.41 -1.45 -23.78
CA THR A 229 17.44 -1.14 -24.84
C THR A 229 16.00 -1.54 -24.47
N LYS A 230 15.77 -2.02 -23.24
CA LYS A 230 14.49 -2.57 -22.80
C LYS A 230 13.88 -1.72 -21.69
N ALA A 231 12.57 -1.56 -21.76
CA ALA A 231 11.76 -0.90 -20.75
C ALA A 231 10.49 -1.70 -20.45
N ILE A 232 9.72 -1.24 -19.46
CA ILE A 232 8.37 -1.72 -19.15
C ILE A 232 7.43 -0.54 -19.34
N VAL A 233 6.36 -0.70 -20.11
CA VAL A 233 5.28 0.30 -20.21
C VAL A 233 4.08 -0.18 -19.43
N PHE A 234 3.37 0.72 -18.76
CA PHE A 234 2.09 0.45 -18.11
C PHE A 234 1.14 1.65 -18.23
N GLY A 235 -0.16 1.38 -18.24
CA GLY A 235 -1.18 2.43 -18.32
C GLY A 235 -2.59 1.90 -18.48
N ASP A 236 -3.52 2.85 -18.62
CA ASP A 236 -4.92 2.62 -18.95
C ASP A 236 -5.36 3.76 -19.87
N GLU A 237 -5.87 3.44 -21.05
CA GLU A 237 -6.22 4.42 -22.09
C GLU A 237 -7.31 5.43 -21.67
N LYS A 238 -8.06 5.13 -20.60
CA LYS A 238 -9.17 5.96 -20.10
C LYS A 238 -9.03 6.38 -18.63
N ASP A 239 -8.09 5.83 -17.86
CA ASP A 239 -7.87 6.16 -16.45
C ASP A 239 -6.41 6.56 -16.15
N ALA A 240 -6.14 7.87 -16.19
CA ALA A 240 -4.81 8.38 -15.89
C ALA A 240 -4.52 8.40 -14.39
N ALA A 241 -5.54 8.51 -13.54
CA ALA A 241 -5.37 8.61 -12.09
C ALA A 241 -4.87 7.28 -11.48
N LYS A 242 -5.41 6.16 -11.93
CA LYS A 242 -4.95 4.81 -11.54
C LYS A 242 -3.51 4.55 -11.99
N THR A 243 -3.19 4.92 -13.23
CA THR A 243 -1.83 4.88 -13.79
C THR A 243 -0.87 5.74 -12.97
N PHE A 244 -1.28 6.95 -12.59
CA PHE A 244 -0.51 7.83 -11.72
C PHE A 244 -0.19 7.17 -10.37
N HIS A 245 -1.13 6.49 -9.73
CA HIS A 245 -0.89 5.90 -8.41
C HIS A 245 0.14 4.76 -8.44
N LEU A 246 0.21 3.98 -9.51
CA LEU A 246 1.33 3.03 -9.68
C LEU A 246 2.66 3.77 -9.87
N ALA A 247 2.69 4.78 -10.75
CA ALA A 247 3.89 5.61 -10.94
C ALA A 247 4.35 6.30 -9.64
N GLU A 248 3.40 6.68 -8.78
CA GLU A 248 3.65 7.29 -7.49
C GLU A 248 4.39 6.34 -6.54
N ILE A 249 4.02 5.05 -6.53
CA ILE A 249 4.75 4.01 -5.79
C ILE A 249 6.17 3.88 -6.32
N LEU A 250 6.34 3.76 -7.64
CA LEU A 250 7.67 3.64 -8.25
C LEU A 250 8.57 4.84 -7.91
N ASN A 251 8.01 6.04 -7.97
CA ASN A 251 8.73 7.27 -7.61
C ASN A 251 9.16 7.30 -6.14
N ARG A 252 8.30 6.84 -5.20
CA ARG A 252 8.65 6.70 -3.78
C ARG A 252 9.84 5.75 -3.58
N HIS A 253 9.95 4.72 -4.42
CA HIS A 253 11.08 3.78 -4.45
C HIS A 253 12.29 4.22 -5.27
N LYS A 254 12.33 5.49 -5.70
CA LYS A 254 13.45 6.06 -6.49
C LYS A 254 13.67 5.33 -7.81
N ILE A 255 12.60 4.76 -8.38
CA ILE A 255 12.60 4.19 -9.73
C ILE A 255 12.37 5.33 -10.72
N ILE A 256 13.26 5.42 -11.71
CA ILE A 256 13.17 6.38 -12.80
C ILE A 256 12.02 5.97 -13.71
N ILE A 257 11.13 6.92 -13.99
CA ILE A 257 9.95 6.81 -14.83
C ILE A 257 9.99 7.92 -15.89
N HIS A 258 9.48 7.61 -17.09
CA HIS A 258 9.35 8.56 -18.20
C HIS A 258 7.91 8.57 -18.69
N ASP A 259 7.49 9.68 -19.27
CA ASP A 259 6.33 9.70 -20.15
C ASP A 259 6.61 8.84 -21.39
N ILE A 260 5.56 8.35 -22.04
CA ILE A 260 5.73 7.78 -23.39
C ILE A 260 5.89 8.91 -24.42
N LYS A 261 6.71 8.68 -25.44
CA LYS A 261 7.00 9.67 -26.48
C LYS A 261 5.75 10.02 -27.30
N ASP A 262 5.08 9.00 -27.79
CA ASP A 262 3.90 9.04 -28.67
C ASP A 262 2.96 7.89 -28.28
N ASP A 263 1.71 7.94 -28.73
CA ASP A 263 0.76 6.83 -28.59
C ASP A 263 1.26 5.61 -29.37
N PHE A 264 1.20 4.42 -28.79
CA PHE A 264 1.57 3.19 -29.48
C PHE A 264 0.83 1.97 -28.94
N SER A 265 0.81 0.91 -29.74
CA SER A 265 0.21 -0.38 -29.34
C SER A 265 1.26 -1.49 -29.39
N ILE A 266 1.17 -2.41 -28.44
CA ILE A 266 1.99 -3.63 -28.41
C ILE A 266 1.20 -4.76 -27.76
N ASP A 267 1.31 -5.97 -28.29
CA ASP A 267 0.62 -7.17 -27.79
C ASP A 267 -0.90 -6.99 -27.63
N GLY A 268 -1.52 -6.21 -28.53
CA GLY A 268 -2.96 -5.93 -28.52
C GLY A 268 -3.42 -4.92 -27.47
N LYS A 269 -2.49 -4.27 -26.75
CA LYS A 269 -2.76 -3.22 -25.75
C LYS A 269 -2.39 -1.85 -26.30
N ASN A 270 -3.15 -0.83 -25.93
CA ASN A 270 -2.92 0.54 -26.34
C ASN A 270 -2.33 1.35 -25.18
N PHE A 271 -1.25 2.08 -25.46
CA PHE A 271 -0.62 2.99 -24.51
C PHE A 271 -0.71 4.41 -25.06
N LYS A 272 -1.37 5.27 -24.30
CA LYS A 272 -1.69 6.64 -24.69
C LYS A 272 -0.88 7.63 -23.87
N LYS A 273 -0.36 8.67 -24.53
CA LYS A 273 0.43 9.72 -23.91
C LYS A 273 -0.41 10.47 -22.88
N GLY A 274 0.16 10.70 -21.69
CA GLY A 274 -0.56 11.26 -20.54
C GLY A 274 -1.46 10.27 -19.80
N TYR A 275 -1.53 9.03 -20.26
CA TYR A 275 -2.30 7.92 -19.67
C TYR A 275 -1.42 6.67 -19.44
N SER A 276 -0.13 6.77 -19.73
CA SER A 276 0.81 5.66 -19.64
C SER A 276 2.21 6.18 -19.31
N TYR A 277 2.95 5.40 -18.53
CA TYR A 277 4.34 5.65 -18.19
C TYR A 277 5.22 4.49 -18.66
N ILE A 278 6.50 4.76 -18.83
CA ILE A 278 7.50 3.80 -19.27
C ILE A 278 8.73 3.84 -18.35
N VAL A 279 9.18 2.67 -17.92
CA VAL A 279 10.24 2.43 -16.94
C VAL A 279 11.43 1.77 -17.64
N PRO A 280 12.57 2.47 -17.83
CA PRO A 280 13.76 1.83 -18.37
C PRO A 280 14.27 0.75 -17.40
N LYS A 281 14.60 -0.45 -17.90
CA LYS A 281 15.14 -1.53 -17.05
C LYS A 281 16.59 -1.28 -16.61
N HIS A 282 17.32 -0.42 -17.34
CA HIS A 282 18.71 -0.06 -17.03
C HIS A 282 18.80 1.06 -15.99
N GLN A 283 18.63 0.69 -14.72
CA GLN A 283 18.77 1.59 -13.58
C GLN A 283 19.15 0.82 -12.30
N LYS A 284 19.52 1.57 -11.24
CA LYS A 284 20.04 1.02 -9.97
C LYS A 284 19.12 -0.04 -9.33
N ASN A 285 17.81 0.17 -9.39
CA ASN A 285 16.81 -0.63 -8.69
C ASN A 285 16.19 -1.74 -9.56
N SER A 286 16.94 -2.28 -10.52
CA SER A 286 16.46 -3.28 -11.50
C SER A 286 15.80 -4.50 -10.86
N ARG A 287 16.33 -5.02 -9.75
CA ARG A 287 15.75 -6.18 -9.05
C ARG A 287 14.41 -5.84 -8.38
N LEU A 288 14.29 -4.65 -7.79
CA LEU A 288 13.03 -4.17 -7.22
C LEU A 288 11.97 -3.96 -8.30
N ILE A 289 12.36 -3.41 -9.46
CA ILE A 289 11.46 -3.30 -10.63
C ILE A 289 10.97 -4.69 -11.05
N ASN A 290 11.87 -5.67 -11.18
CA ASN A 290 11.45 -7.03 -11.51
C ASN A 290 10.48 -7.59 -10.46
N ALA A 291 10.75 -7.39 -9.17
CA ALA A 291 9.87 -7.84 -8.09
C ALA A 291 8.47 -7.21 -8.14
N MET A 292 8.34 -5.94 -8.56
CA MET A 292 7.04 -5.25 -8.65
C MET A 292 6.21 -5.67 -9.87
N PHE A 293 6.85 -6.12 -10.95
CA PHE A 293 6.20 -6.43 -12.21
C PHE A 293 6.09 -7.92 -12.53
N GLU A 294 6.87 -8.78 -11.86
CA GLU A 294 6.90 -10.21 -12.17
C GLU A 294 5.56 -10.91 -11.93
N LYS A 295 5.31 -11.94 -12.74
CA LYS A 295 4.25 -12.94 -12.53
C LYS A 295 4.91 -14.26 -12.21
N ARG A 296 5.03 -14.57 -10.92
CA ARG A 296 5.60 -15.83 -10.45
C ARG A 296 4.49 -16.84 -10.17
N THR A 297 4.58 -18.00 -10.80
CA THR A 297 3.64 -19.12 -10.62
C THR A 297 4.34 -20.42 -10.21
N THR A 298 5.68 -20.41 -10.13
CA THR A 298 6.50 -21.55 -9.75
C THR A 298 7.33 -21.21 -8.52
N PHE A 299 7.34 -22.15 -7.57
CA PHE A 299 7.92 -21.98 -6.25
C PHE A 299 8.67 -23.26 -5.86
N GLN A 300 9.74 -23.11 -5.09
CA GLN A 300 10.50 -24.25 -4.56
C GLN A 300 9.69 -24.97 -3.47
N ASP A 301 9.00 -24.20 -2.63
CA ASP A 301 8.03 -24.65 -1.64
C ASP A 301 6.72 -23.88 -1.91
N SER A 302 5.60 -24.59 -1.95
CA SER A 302 4.27 -24.00 -2.20
C SER A 302 3.57 -23.54 -0.92
N LEU A 303 4.16 -23.80 0.24
CA LEU A 303 3.67 -23.28 1.51
C LEU A 303 4.21 -21.87 1.73
N PHE A 304 3.29 -20.95 2.01
CA PHE A 304 3.61 -19.56 2.37
C PHE A 304 3.07 -19.27 3.74
N TYR A 305 3.83 -18.51 4.51
CA TYR A 305 3.35 -17.96 5.77
C TYR A 305 2.37 -16.80 5.50
N ASP A 306 2.60 -16.05 4.42
CA ASP A 306 1.90 -14.79 4.15
C ASP A 306 1.53 -14.63 2.65
N ILE A 307 2.08 -13.63 1.96
CA ILE A 307 1.67 -13.26 0.60
C ILE A 307 2.54 -13.95 -0.45
N SER A 308 1.91 -14.61 -1.42
CA SER A 308 2.58 -15.32 -2.51
C SER A 308 2.49 -14.64 -3.88
N ALA A 309 1.70 -13.57 -4.03
CA ALA A 309 1.54 -12.82 -5.27
C ALA A 309 1.24 -11.33 -5.03
N TRP A 310 1.91 -10.44 -5.78
CA TRP A 310 1.77 -8.97 -5.64
C TRP A 310 2.08 -8.20 -6.94
N SER A 311 1.89 -8.78 -8.13
CA SER A 311 2.18 -8.07 -9.39
C SER A 311 1.40 -6.75 -9.47
N PHE A 312 2.10 -5.61 -9.43
CA PHE A 312 1.46 -4.30 -9.29
C PHE A 312 0.56 -3.92 -10.46
N PRO A 313 0.96 -4.10 -11.74
CA PRO A 313 0.06 -3.81 -12.84
C PRO A 313 -1.27 -4.58 -12.74
N LEU A 314 -1.24 -5.83 -12.27
CA LEU A 314 -2.45 -6.63 -12.07
C LEU A 314 -3.28 -6.11 -10.89
N ALA A 315 -2.64 -5.80 -9.75
CA ALA A 315 -3.32 -5.26 -8.57
C ALA A 315 -4.01 -3.91 -8.87
N PHE A 316 -3.41 -3.11 -9.74
CA PHE A 316 -3.98 -1.86 -10.23
C PHE A 316 -4.91 -2.04 -11.42
N ASN A 317 -5.12 -3.25 -11.93
CA ASN A 317 -5.88 -3.51 -13.16
C ASN A 317 -5.44 -2.58 -14.31
N LEU A 318 -4.12 -2.54 -14.57
CA LEU A 318 -3.48 -1.77 -15.63
C LEU A 318 -2.97 -2.70 -16.72
N ASP A 319 -3.09 -2.23 -17.95
CA ASP A 319 -2.35 -2.82 -19.05
C ASP A 319 -0.86 -2.56 -18.87
N TYR A 320 -0.05 -3.54 -19.24
CA TYR A 320 1.40 -3.41 -19.23
C TYR A 320 2.04 -4.35 -20.25
N ALA A 321 3.22 -3.96 -20.73
CA ALA A 321 4.05 -4.77 -21.60
C ALA A 321 5.52 -4.66 -21.17
N GLU A 322 6.22 -5.79 -21.20
CA GLU A 322 7.63 -5.87 -20.88
C GLU A 322 8.50 -5.87 -22.12
N ASN A 323 9.75 -5.40 -21.96
CA ASN A 323 10.77 -5.42 -23.01
C ASN A 323 10.44 -4.53 -24.21
N VAL A 324 9.66 -3.46 -24.00
CA VAL A 324 9.44 -2.43 -25.01
C VAL A 324 10.73 -1.66 -25.29
N ALA A 325 10.87 -1.14 -26.52
CA ALA A 325 12.06 -0.42 -26.94
C ALA A 325 12.20 0.93 -26.22
N THR A 326 13.42 1.27 -25.81
CA THR A 326 13.71 2.58 -25.20
C THR A 326 13.55 3.76 -26.14
N SER A 327 13.35 3.53 -27.45
CA SER A 327 12.96 4.57 -28.41
C SER A 327 11.59 5.19 -28.12
N ASN A 328 10.75 4.51 -27.32
CA ASN A 328 9.44 5.00 -26.89
C ASN A 328 9.50 5.85 -25.61
N LEU A 329 10.68 6.02 -25.00
CA LEU A 329 10.87 6.91 -23.87
C LEU A 329 10.66 8.36 -24.33
N GLY A 330 9.76 9.06 -23.64
CA GLY A 330 9.65 10.51 -23.67
C GLY A 330 10.51 11.15 -22.58
N GLU A 331 10.09 12.35 -22.16
CA GLU A 331 10.74 13.10 -21.09
C GLU A 331 10.75 12.32 -19.77
N GLN A 332 11.83 12.48 -19.01
CA GLN A 332 11.91 11.91 -17.67
C GLN A 332 10.95 12.65 -16.73
N VAL A 333 10.13 11.91 -15.99
CA VAL A 333 9.20 12.49 -15.03
C VAL A 333 9.96 12.84 -13.75
N ASN A 334 10.29 14.13 -13.59
CA ASN A 334 10.95 14.65 -12.39
C ASN A 334 9.96 15.11 -11.31
N ASP A 335 8.76 15.52 -11.74
CA ASP A 335 7.69 16.01 -10.88
C ASP A 335 6.39 15.31 -11.27
N LEU A 336 6.08 14.22 -10.57
CA LEU A 336 4.92 13.40 -10.85
C LEU A 336 3.65 14.10 -10.37
N LYS A 337 2.75 14.43 -11.29
CA LYS A 337 1.45 15.07 -11.00
C LYS A 337 0.30 14.31 -11.62
N LEU A 338 -0.83 14.34 -10.93
CA LEU A 338 -2.11 13.93 -11.52
C LEU A 338 -2.43 14.87 -12.68
N ARG A 339 -3.07 14.32 -13.73
CA ARG A 339 -3.60 15.14 -14.82
C ARG A 339 -4.58 16.17 -14.28
N GLU A 340 -4.58 17.34 -14.89
CA GLU A 340 -5.56 18.37 -14.54
C GLU A 340 -6.93 17.98 -15.07
N GLY A 341 -7.93 17.99 -14.19
CA GLY A 341 -9.33 17.91 -14.57
C GLY A 341 -9.86 19.26 -15.04
N GLY A 342 -11.08 19.28 -15.55
CA GLY A 342 -11.71 20.50 -16.01
C GLY A 342 -12.97 20.26 -16.81
N VAL A 343 -13.63 21.35 -17.18
CA VAL A 343 -14.79 21.33 -18.09
C VAL A 343 -14.31 21.84 -19.45
N SER A 344 -14.56 21.08 -20.52
CA SER A 344 -14.05 21.37 -21.87
C SER A 344 -14.64 22.64 -22.49
N ALA A 345 -15.92 22.89 -22.25
CA ALA A 345 -16.63 24.09 -22.69
C ALA A 345 -17.83 24.37 -21.79
N LYS A 346 -18.18 25.65 -21.62
CA LYS A 346 -19.46 26.02 -21.02
C LYS A 346 -20.60 25.55 -21.92
N SER A 347 -21.65 25.02 -21.32
CA SER A 347 -22.85 24.55 -22.00
C SER A 347 -24.11 25.13 -21.36
N ASP A 348 -25.12 25.38 -22.17
CA ASP A 348 -26.48 25.74 -21.75
C ASP A 348 -27.46 24.55 -21.76
N TYR A 349 -27.00 23.36 -22.18
CA TYR A 349 -27.81 22.14 -22.33
C TYR A 349 -27.43 21.05 -21.31
N ALA A 350 -26.25 20.44 -21.42
CA ALA A 350 -25.80 19.39 -20.51
C ALA A 350 -24.26 19.25 -20.44
N TYR A 351 -23.80 18.57 -19.40
CA TYR A 351 -22.42 18.14 -19.20
C TYR A 351 -22.34 16.61 -19.11
N LEU A 352 -21.33 16.00 -19.72
CA LEU A 352 -21.12 14.54 -19.78
C LEU A 352 -19.79 14.14 -19.15
N VAL A 353 -19.78 13.03 -18.41
CA VAL A 353 -18.59 12.47 -17.75
C VAL A 353 -18.59 10.96 -17.91
N GLU A 354 -17.59 10.39 -18.57
CA GLU A 354 -17.43 8.93 -18.61
C GLU A 354 -17.04 8.38 -17.23
N TRP A 355 -17.41 7.14 -16.94
CA TRP A 355 -17.24 6.52 -15.61
C TRP A 355 -15.90 5.80 -15.40
N HIS A 356 -14.93 5.99 -16.30
CA HIS A 356 -13.69 5.20 -16.32
C HIS A 356 -12.62 5.69 -15.33
N GLU A 357 -12.46 7.00 -15.14
CA GLU A 357 -11.40 7.56 -14.30
C GLU A 357 -11.63 7.20 -12.81
N TYR A 358 -10.55 6.83 -12.10
CA TYR A 358 -10.57 6.41 -10.69
C TYR A 358 -11.32 7.37 -9.76
N TYR A 359 -11.24 8.68 -10.01
CA TYR A 359 -11.86 9.72 -9.19
C TYR A 359 -13.27 10.14 -9.65
N SER A 360 -13.88 9.46 -10.62
CA SER A 360 -15.28 9.70 -11.04
C SER A 360 -16.27 9.63 -9.86
N PRO A 361 -16.15 8.69 -8.89
CA PRO A 361 -17.00 8.68 -7.70
C PRO A 361 -16.87 9.94 -6.84
N LYS A 362 -15.66 10.51 -6.73
CA LYS A 362 -15.41 11.76 -5.99
C LYS A 362 -16.16 12.94 -6.62
N LEU A 363 -16.09 13.04 -7.94
CA LEU A 363 -16.81 14.08 -8.69
C LEU A 363 -18.32 13.93 -8.52
N LEU A 364 -18.87 12.72 -8.71
CA LEU A 364 -20.30 12.48 -8.59
C LEU A 364 -20.80 12.78 -7.17
N ASN A 365 -20.09 12.33 -6.14
CA ASN A 365 -20.45 12.62 -4.76
C ASN A 365 -20.44 14.13 -4.45
N THR A 366 -19.50 14.87 -5.03
CA THR A 366 -19.44 16.34 -4.91
C THR A 366 -20.67 17.01 -5.55
N ILE A 367 -21.08 16.54 -6.73
CA ILE A 367 -22.27 17.03 -7.45
C ILE A 367 -23.55 16.74 -6.65
N LEU A 368 -23.75 15.48 -6.25
CA LEU A 368 -24.95 15.04 -5.53
C LEU A 368 -25.04 15.67 -4.13
N SER A 369 -23.91 15.92 -3.46
CA SER A 369 -23.88 16.60 -2.16
C SER A 369 -24.25 18.09 -2.24
N LYS A 370 -24.19 18.70 -3.43
CA LYS A 370 -24.73 20.04 -3.69
C LYS A 370 -26.21 20.02 -4.10
N ASP A 371 -26.83 18.84 -4.05
CA ASP A 371 -28.20 18.56 -4.50
C ASP A 371 -28.46 19.02 -5.95
N LEU A 372 -27.44 18.80 -6.79
CA LEU A 372 -27.52 18.98 -8.23
C LEU A 372 -27.97 17.67 -8.88
N ARG A 373 -28.84 17.77 -9.88
CA ARG A 373 -29.36 16.59 -10.58
C ARG A 373 -28.27 16.00 -11.48
N ALA A 374 -28.06 14.69 -11.37
CA ALA A 374 -27.26 13.92 -12.30
C ALA A 374 -28.06 12.69 -12.75
N LYS A 375 -27.74 12.18 -13.94
CA LYS A 375 -28.31 10.96 -14.50
C LYS A 375 -27.21 10.04 -15.00
N VAL A 376 -27.47 8.74 -15.06
CA VAL A 376 -26.56 7.73 -15.60
C VAL A 376 -27.11 7.15 -16.90
N ALA A 377 -26.25 7.01 -17.90
CA ALA A 377 -26.54 6.35 -19.16
C ALA A 377 -26.58 4.82 -18.97
N LEU A 378 -27.69 4.19 -19.38
CA LEU A 378 -27.86 2.74 -19.36
C LEU A 378 -27.43 2.06 -20.67
N LYS A 379 -27.11 2.84 -21.71
CA LYS A 379 -26.58 2.39 -23.01
C LYS A 379 -25.51 3.33 -23.52
N GLN A 380 -24.65 2.82 -24.38
CA GLN A 380 -23.64 3.60 -25.11
C GLN A 380 -24.30 4.55 -26.12
N PHE A 381 -23.65 5.67 -26.40
CA PHE A 381 -24.06 6.65 -27.41
C PHE A 381 -22.85 7.45 -27.89
N SER A 382 -23.02 8.19 -28.99
CA SER A 382 -21.97 9.06 -29.54
C SER A 382 -22.49 10.46 -29.79
N LEU A 383 -21.65 11.46 -29.49
CA LEU A 383 -21.97 12.87 -29.67
C LEU A 383 -20.70 13.66 -29.96
N ASN A 384 -20.73 14.53 -30.99
CA ASN A 384 -19.60 15.35 -31.43
C ASN A 384 -18.32 14.53 -31.74
N GLY A 385 -18.48 13.32 -32.29
CA GLY A 385 -17.35 12.42 -32.59
C GLY A 385 -16.74 11.72 -31.37
N VAL A 386 -17.29 11.92 -30.17
CA VAL A 386 -16.90 11.22 -28.94
C VAL A 386 -17.89 10.08 -28.68
N ASN A 387 -17.37 8.88 -28.42
CA ASN A 387 -18.15 7.73 -27.97
C ASN A 387 -18.19 7.72 -26.45
N TYR A 388 -19.38 7.59 -25.88
CA TYR A 388 -19.61 7.53 -24.44
C TYR A 388 -20.04 6.12 -24.04
N ASP A 389 -19.37 5.55 -23.04
CA ASP A 389 -19.62 4.19 -22.57
C ASP A 389 -20.81 4.10 -21.59
N TYR A 390 -21.19 2.87 -21.22
CA TYR A 390 -22.10 2.58 -20.12
C TYR A 390 -21.68 3.30 -18.84
N GLY A 391 -22.66 3.78 -18.06
CA GLY A 391 -22.37 4.48 -16.82
C GLY A 391 -22.01 5.95 -16.98
N THR A 392 -21.95 6.48 -18.22
CA THR A 392 -21.70 7.92 -18.45
C THR A 392 -22.70 8.78 -17.67
N ILE A 393 -22.17 9.72 -16.90
CA ILE A 393 -22.94 10.63 -16.07
C ILE A 393 -23.29 11.87 -16.88
N MET A 394 -24.57 12.24 -16.89
CA MET A 394 -25.08 13.48 -17.46
C MET A 394 -25.56 14.42 -16.36
N VAL A 395 -25.09 15.66 -16.38
CA VAL A 395 -25.61 16.76 -15.55
C VAL A 395 -26.35 17.73 -16.48
N PRO A 396 -27.70 17.77 -16.46
CA PRO A 396 -28.45 18.75 -17.25
C PRO A 396 -28.25 20.16 -16.69
N VAL A 397 -28.29 21.18 -17.54
CA VAL A 397 -28.15 22.59 -17.13
C VAL A 397 -29.49 23.17 -16.71
N GLN A 398 -30.55 22.91 -17.48
CA GLN A 398 -31.89 23.38 -17.17
C GLN A 398 -32.52 22.56 -16.04
N ASN A 399 -33.44 23.18 -15.30
CA ASN A 399 -34.08 22.60 -14.11
C ASN A 399 -33.04 22.16 -13.06
N GLN A 400 -32.02 22.99 -12.81
CA GLN A 400 -31.05 22.82 -11.73
C GLN A 400 -31.28 23.84 -10.61
N LYS A 401 -30.62 23.61 -9.48
CA LYS A 401 -30.57 24.61 -8.39
C LYS A 401 -29.70 25.82 -8.73
N LEU A 402 -28.68 25.61 -9.56
CA LEU A 402 -27.77 26.66 -10.00
C LEU A 402 -28.16 27.10 -11.41
N ASN A 403 -27.92 28.38 -11.72
CA ASN A 403 -27.98 28.86 -13.10
C ASN A 403 -26.79 28.32 -13.91
N ALA A 404 -26.79 28.53 -15.24
CA ALA A 404 -25.78 27.98 -16.14
C ALA A 404 -24.33 28.42 -15.80
N GLU A 405 -24.13 29.67 -15.38
CA GLU A 405 -22.80 30.21 -15.05
C GLU A 405 -22.25 29.63 -13.73
N ASP A 406 -23.08 29.61 -12.70
CA ASP A 406 -22.72 29.06 -11.39
C ASP A 406 -22.51 27.55 -11.48
N LEU A 407 -23.30 26.85 -12.29
CA LEU A 407 -23.14 25.42 -12.54
C LEU A 407 -21.82 25.14 -13.25
N TYR A 408 -21.49 25.89 -14.31
CA TYR A 408 -20.21 25.76 -15.01
C TYR A 408 -19.03 25.99 -14.05
N THR A 409 -19.06 27.08 -13.29
CA THR A 409 -18.01 27.42 -12.31
C THR A 409 -17.86 26.32 -11.26
N PHE A 410 -18.97 25.82 -10.73
CA PHE A 410 -18.98 24.71 -9.78
C PHE A 410 -18.39 23.43 -10.36
N LEU A 411 -18.87 23.00 -11.54
CA LEU A 411 -18.41 21.78 -12.20
C LEU A 411 -16.94 21.88 -12.58
N HIS A 412 -16.46 23.04 -13.05
CA HIS A 412 -15.06 23.24 -13.38
C HIS A 412 -14.16 23.13 -12.14
N LYS A 413 -14.57 23.70 -11.01
CA LYS A 413 -13.85 23.55 -9.73
C LYS A 413 -13.87 22.09 -9.24
N ALA A 414 -15.02 21.42 -9.31
CA ALA A 414 -15.16 20.03 -8.89
C ALA A 414 -14.35 19.07 -9.77
N ALA A 415 -14.35 19.30 -11.08
CA ALA A 415 -13.56 18.56 -12.07
C ALA A 415 -12.06 18.67 -11.77
N LYS A 416 -11.56 19.89 -11.53
CA LYS A 416 -10.16 20.14 -11.13
C LYS A 416 -9.80 19.43 -9.82
N ALA A 417 -10.64 19.54 -8.80
CA ALA A 417 -10.41 18.90 -7.49
C ALA A 417 -10.47 17.36 -7.52
N SER A 418 -11.10 16.79 -8.54
CA SER A 418 -11.23 15.35 -8.75
C SER A 418 -10.36 14.83 -9.89
N HIS A 419 -9.60 15.67 -10.60
CA HIS A 419 -8.78 15.24 -11.74
C HIS A 419 -9.57 14.57 -12.88
N VAL A 420 -10.85 14.92 -13.03
CA VAL A 420 -11.75 14.33 -14.04
C VAL A 420 -12.06 15.38 -15.12
N THR A 421 -12.16 14.93 -16.37
CA THR A 421 -12.60 15.79 -17.49
C THR A 421 -14.13 15.69 -17.65
N ILE A 422 -14.78 16.84 -17.83
CA ILE A 422 -16.22 16.97 -18.06
C ILE A 422 -16.42 17.60 -19.43
N ASN A 423 -17.25 16.99 -20.28
CA ASN A 423 -17.55 17.49 -21.60
C ASN A 423 -18.84 18.32 -21.61
N GLY A 424 -18.76 19.60 -21.97
CA GLY A 424 -19.95 20.42 -22.24
C GLY A 424 -20.53 20.12 -23.62
N VAL A 425 -21.84 19.92 -23.71
CA VAL A 425 -22.53 19.61 -24.99
C VAL A 425 -23.76 20.48 -25.17
N ASN A 426 -24.06 20.90 -26.41
CA ASN A 426 -25.11 21.90 -26.70
C ASN A 426 -26.38 21.31 -27.33
N THR A 427 -26.46 19.99 -27.48
CA THR A 427 -27.62 19.28 -28.04
C THR A 427 -27.82 17.94 -27.35
N GLY A 428 -29.06 17.47 -27.34
CA GLY A 428 -29.42 16.14 -26.86
C GLY A 428 -29.54 15.07 -27.93
N LEU A 429 -29.44 15.47 -29.21
CA LEU A 429 -29.50 14.57 -30.35
C LEU A 429 -28.16 13.87 -30.52
N THR A 430 -28.17 12.54 -30.48
CA THR A 430 -26.97 11.68 -30.48
C THR A 430 -27.09 10.58 -31.53
N GLN A 431 -26.01 9.82 -31.72
CA GLN A 431 -26.11 8.49 -32.31
C GLN A 431 -26.27 7.46 -31.18
N GLY A 432 -27.34 6.64 -31.22
CA GLY A 432 -27.68 5.73 -30.12
C GLY A 432 -28.82 6.28 -29.25
N ILE A 433 -28.62 6.36 -27.93
CA ILE A 433 -29.62 6.92 -27.02
C ILE A 433 -29.47 8.44 -26.86
N ASP A 434 -30.53 9.19 -27.16
CA ASP A 434 -30.53 10.64 -26.91
C ASP A 434 -30.46 10.98 -25.41
N LEU A 435 -29.92 12.17 -25.10
CA LEU A 435 -29.73 12.63 -23.71
C LEU A 435 -31.06 12.82 -22.95
N GLY A 436 -32.16 12.99 -23.68
CA GLY A 436 -33.53 13.03 -23.13
C GLY A 436 -34.22 11.66 -23.02
N SER A 437 -33.56 10.58 -23.46
CA SER A 437 -34.13 9.23 -23.50
C SER A 437 -34.45 8.67 -22.11
N ARG A 438 -35.39 7.73 -22.05
CA ARG A 438 -35.67 6.92 -20.84
C ARG A 438 -34.50 6.01 -20.43
N ASN A 439 -33.48 5.89 -21.29
CA ASN A 439 -32.24 5.18 -20.98
C ASN A 439 -31.24 6.03 -20.16
N PHE A 440 -31.63 7.22 -19.71
CA PHE A 440 -30.95 7.97 -18.66
C PHE A 440 -31.73 7.89 -17.34
N SER A 441 -31.17 7.21 -16.35
CA SER A 441 -31.79 7.08 -15.03
C SER A 441 -31.30 8.18 -14.08
N ARG A 442 -32.19 8.73 -13.25
CA ARG A 442 -31.80 9.72 -12.22
C ARG A 442 -30.94 9.05 -11.15
N LEU A 443 -29.92 9.77 -10.71
CA LEU A 443 -29.10 9.39 -9.56
C LEU A 443 -29.53 10.12 -8.30
N GLU A 444 -29.39 9.44 -7.17
CA GLU A 444 -29.64 9.97 -5.83
C GLU A 444 -28.38 9.83 -4.99
N LYS A 445 -28.21 10.74 -4.01
CA LYS A 445 -27.10 10.66 -3.08
C LYS A 445 -27.28 9.42 -2.20
N PRO A 446 -26.32 8.46 -2.19
CA PRO A 446 -26.43 7.29 -1.33
C PRO A 446 -26.13 7.66 0.13
N ASN A 447 -26.85 7.04 1.05
CA ASN A 447 -26.47 6.95 2.46
C ASN A 447 -25.78 5.60 2.67
N ILE A 448 -24.49 5.62 3.00
CA ILE A 448 -23.67 4.41 3.12
C ILE A 448 -23.54 4.02 4.59
N ALA A 449 -23.96 2.80 4.92
CA ALA A 449 -23.68 2.17 6.20
C ALA A 449 -22.52 1.18 6.04
N LEU A 450 -21.46 1.34 6.85
CA LEU A 450 -20.33 0.43 6.92
C LEU A 450 -20.38 -0.29 8.27
N LEU A 451 -20.54 -1.62 8.25
CA LEU A 451 -20.58 -2.39 9.48
C LEU A 451 -19.18 -2.51 10.10
N VAL A 452 -19.09 -2.32 11.41
CA VAL A 452 -17.84 -2.36 12.19
C VAL A 452 -18.07 -3.03 13.55
N GLY A 453 -16.99 -3.37 14.26
CA GLY A 453 -17.07 -3.98 15.59
C GLY A 453 -16.91 -5.50 15.57
N ASP A 454 -17.28 -6.14 16.68
CA ASP A 454 -17.06 -7.57 16.89
C ASP A 454 -17.70 -8.40 15.77
N GLY A 455 -16.95 -9.39 15.28
CA GLY A 455 -17.33 -10.24 14.14
C GLY A 455 -17.00 -9.67 12.76
N ILE A 456 -16.51 -8.43 12.66
CA ILE A 456 -16.08 -7.81 11.41
C ILE A 456 -14.55 -7.69 11.37
N SER A 457 -13.93 -8.10 10.25
CA SER A 457 -12.52 -7.86 9.98
C SER A 457 -12.22 -6.36 9.98
N SER A 458 -11.30 -5.90 10.83
CA SER A 458 -10.89 -4.49 10.86
C SER A 458 -10.18 -4.07 9.57
N TYR A 459 -9.51 -5.01 8.89
CA TYR A 459 -8.85 -4.78 7.61
C TYR A 459 -9.85 -4.44 6.51
N ASP A 460 -10.88 -5.28 6.35
CA ASP A 460 -11.92 -5.13 5.31
C ASP A 460 -12.71 -3.83 5.53
N ALA A 461 -13.10 -3.56 6.79
CA ALA A 461 -13.76 -2.31 7.13
C ALA A 461 -12.83 -1.10 6.91
N GLY A 462 -11.54 -1.24 7.23
CA GLY A 462 -10.53 -0.21 7.10
C GLY A 462 -10.28 0.20 5.65
N GLU A 463 -10.12 -0.76 4.74
CA GLU A 463 -9.90 -0.47 3.32
C GLU A 463 -11.10 0.25 2.67
N ILE A 464 -12.33 -0.17 2.99
CA ILE A 464 -13.55 0.45 2.47
C ILE A 464 -13.69 1.85 3.05
N TRP A 465 -13.50 2.01 4.36
CA TRP A 465 -13.56 3.32 5.01
C TRP A 465 -12.54 4.27 4.40
N HIS A 466 -11.28 3.86 4.27
CA HIS A 466 -10.22 4.69 3.69
C HIS A 466 -10.51 5.06 2.23
N LEU A 467 -10.99 4.13 1.40
CA LEU A 467 -11.34 4.41 0.01
C LEU A 467 -12.42 5.49 -0.09
N LEU A 468 -13.52 5.31 0.65
CA LEU A 468 -14.63 6.26 0.63
C LEU A 468 -14.19 7.62 1.17
N ASP A 469 -13.54 7.65 2.32
CA ASP A 469 -13.19 8.88 3.05
C ASP A 469 -12.07 9.66 2.35
N THR A 470 -10.94 9.00 2.07
CA THR A 470 -9.71 9.69 1.62
C THR A 470 -9.62 9.83 0.10
N ARG A 471 -10.10 8.85 -0.68
CA ARG A 471 -10.02 8.88 -2.15
C ARG A 471 -11.24 9.55 -2.75
N TYR A 472 -12.43 9.18 -2.29
CA TYR A 472 -13.68 9.63 -2.90
C TYR A 472 -14.39 10.74 -2.15
N ASN A 473 -13.93 11.11 -0.95
CA ASN A 473 -14.59 12.12 -0.10
C ASN A 473 -16.07 11.80 0.16
N ILE A 474 -16.41 10.50 0.20
CA ILE A 474 -17.73 9.96 0.46
C ILE A 474 -17.85 9.65 1.94
N THR A 475 -18.83 10.24 2.60
CA THR A 475 -19.11 9.98 4.01
C THR A 475 -19.80 8.61 4.17
N ALA A 476 -19.16 7.71 4.91
CA ALA A 476 -19.75 6.46 5.36
C ALA A 476 -20.09 6.53 6.85
N THR A 477 -21.28 6.05 7.21
CA THR A 477 -21.69 5.90 8.61
C THR A 477 -21.21 4.53 9.10
N LYS A 478 -20.24 4.53 10.00
CA LYS A 478 -19.77 3.30 10.66
C LYS A 478 -20.79 2.86 11.70
N LEU A 479 -21.40 1.68 11.51
CA LEU A 479 -22.40 1.10 12.40
C LEU A 479 -21.80 -0.08 13.15
N ASP A 480 -21.67 0.09 14.47
CA ASP A 480 -21.21 -0.97 15.36
C ASP A 480 -22.23 -2.12 15.38
N THR A 481 -21.76 -3.36 15.23
CA THR A 481 -22.59 -4.57 15.22
C THR A 481 -23.47 -4.70 16.46
N LYS A 482 -23.05 -4.19 17.62
CA LYS A 482 -23.84 -4.19 18.86
C LYS A 482 -25.06 -3.27 18.81
N ASN A 483 -25.06 -2.27 17.93
CA ASN A 483 -26.08 -1.22 17.86
C ASN A 483 -26.90 -1.24 16.56
N ILE A 484 -26.73 -2.26 15.71
CA ILE A 484 -27.45 -2.36 14.42
C ILE A 484 -28.97 -2.29 14.64
N SER A 485 -29.50 -3.10 15.56
CA SER A 485 -30.95 -3.22 15.78
C SER A 485 -31.62 -1.92 16.25
N SER A 486 -30.90 -1.04 16.96
CA SER A 486 -31.41 0.24 17.45
C SER A 486 -31.22 1.38 16.44
N ARG A 487 -30.20 1.32 15.59
CA ARG A 487 -29.83 2.41 14.65
C ARG A 487 -30.53 2.35 13.30
N PHE A 488 -30.94 1.18 12.82
CA PHE A 488 -31.72 1.07 11.57
C PHE A 488 -33.12 1.72 11.64
N LYS A 489 -33.59 2.12 12.83
CA LYS A 489 -34.81 2.92 12.97
C LYS A 489 -34.61 4.42 12.72
N GLN A 490 -33.37 4.88 12.53
CA GLN A 490 -32.99 6.30 12.47
C GLN A 490 -32.25 6.70 11.18
N ILE A 491 -31.94 5.73 10.30
CA ILE A 491 -31.34 5.91 8.97
C ILE A 491 -32.41 5.52 7.95
#